data_AF-A0A9N9XRK7-F1
#
_entry.id   AF-A0A9N9XRK7-F1
#
_cell.length_a   1.000
_cell.length_b   1.000
_cell.length_c   1.000
_cell.angle_alpha   90.00
_cell.angle_beta   90.00
_cell.angle_gamma   90.00
#
_symmetry.space_group_name_H-M   'P 1'
#
loop_
_entity.id
_entity.type
_entity.pdbx_description
1 polymer ?
#
loop_
_entity_poly.entity_id
_entity_poly.type
_entity_poly.pdbx_seq_one_letter_code
_entity_poly.pdbx_strand_id
1 'polypeptide(L)'
;MKFDIVTSGGRAPRLGVLRAIERRPDVEIETPLALLHTQGGHIPHVAHELLKLVSDEPQILQISLVSVHCFRETLEHFRGRVPDLPGGRDSLTCLTLHDPSNLTKQGHHVSDKVPIWTKYGKVLYNAEMYMNIVENFKPDMYYLLSDGDTNKTSPEKRVSKAVENTINLTRQCLERHRKSEILKNKFVMAPIAGGYCLRSREKSIAALSKEISSVSGFLIDGLHNNGPEVEFLPVEELKEVVEYVVRRLPEDKLVSVQGCWNPLSVIKLVRLGVDMFDTSYCRILTERSSALTFNIEESDDEENYEINLRDVKFSEDFNPIFDGCLCLSCTKYSKAYIHHLLTMQELLAPVLIMIHNIHHYLRKARLFGAI
;
A
#
# COMPACT_ATOMS: atom_id res chain seq x y z
N MET A 1 -10.22 13.96 9.10
CA MET A 1 -9.39 12.94 9.79
C MET A 1 -8.12 13.59 10.30
N LYS A 2 -7.50 13.02 11.32
CA LYS A 2 -6.31 13.55 12.02
C LYS A 2 -5.38 12.38 12.33
N PHE A 3 -4.09 12.61 12.27
CA PHE A 3 -3.08 11.65 12.73
C PHE A 3 -2.46 12.18 14.02
N ASP A 4 -2.62 11.42 15.09
CA ASP A 4 -2.08 11.76 16.41
C ASP A 4 -1.02 10.72 16.79
N ILE A 5 0.18 11.17 17.16
CA ILE A 5 1.22 10.27 17.67
C ILE A 5 0.95 9.99 19.14
N VAL A 6 0.93 8.70 19.50
CA VAL A 6 0.74 8.21 20.87
C VAL A 6 2.08 8.09 21.59
N THR A 7 3.12 7.64 20.89
CA THR A 7 4.48 7.61 21.40
C THR A 7 5.47 8.09 20.33
N SER A 8 6.19 9.18 20.63
CA SER A 8 7.40 9.56 19.91
C SER A 8 8.59 9.59 20.86
N GLY A 9 9.64 8.85 20.53
CA GLY A 9 10.90 8.85 21.28
C GLY A 9 12.07 8.57 20.36
N GLY A 10 12.77 9.61 19.89
CA GLY A 10 14.01 9.47 19.12
C GLY A 10 13.92 8.46 17.95
N ARG A 11 14.79 7.43 17.97
CA ARG A 11 14.88 6.37 16.94
C ARG A 11 13.80 5.27 17.06
N ALA A 12 12.80 5.41 17.93
CA ALA A 12 11.75 4.42 18.08
C ALA A 12 10.70 4.51 16.95
N PRO A 13 10.03 3.38 16.61
CA PRO A 13 8.86 3.38 15.74
C PRO A 13 7.80 4.43 16.15
N ARG A 14 7.11 4.98 15.16
CA ARG A 14 6.03 5.95 15.35
C ARG A 14 4.71 5.21 15.53
N LEU A 15 4.27 5.08 16.78
CA LEU A 15 2.92 4.61 17.08
C LEU A 15 1.97 5.80 17.09
N GLY A 16 0.98 5.74 16.22
CA GLY A 16 -0.01 6.80 16.09
C GLY A 16 -1.39 6.23 15.81
N VAL A 17 -2.38 7.12 15.74
CA VAL A 17 -3.76 6.77 15.50
C VAL A 17 -4.37 7.74 14.51
N LEU A 18 -5.01 7.17 13.49
CA LEU A 18 -5.84 7.90 12.54
C LEU A 18 -7.28 7.96 13.05
N ARG A 19 -7.82 9.17 13.17
CA ARG A 19 -9.15 9.44 13.74
C ARG A 19 -9.93 10.44 12.89
N ALA A 20 -11.20 10.67 13.22
CA ALA A 20 -12.05 11.70 12.61
C ALA A 20 -12.25 11.54 11.09
N ILE A 21 -12.39 10.30 10.62
CA ILE A 21 -12.66 9.97 9.21
C ILE A 21 -14.06 10.43 8.87
N GLU A 22 -14.22 11.28 7.86
CA GLU A 22 -15.49 12.00 7.61
C GLU A 22 -16.71 11.06 7.54
N ARG A 23 -16.57 9.91 6.89
CA ARG A 23 -17.66 8.92 6.79
C ARG A 23 -17.81 8.02 8.01
N ARG A 24 -16.74 7.85 8.78
CA ARG A 24 -16.65 6.94 9.93
C ARG A 24 -15.91 7.65 11.08
N PRO A 25 -16.52 8.70 11.66
CA PRO A 25 -15.86 9.50 12.69
C PRO A 25 -15.61 8.71 13.98
N ASP A 26 -16.33 7.61 14.16
CA ASP A 26 -16.21 6.60 15.23
C ASP A 26 -14.99 5.68 15.09
N VAL A 27 -14.42 5.59 13.89
CA VAL A 27 -13.33 4.66 13.59
C VAL A 27 -11.98 5.29 13.93
N GLU A 28 -11.21 4.55 14.71
CA GLU A 28 -9.79 4.80 14.98
C GLU A 28 -8.94 3.67 14.39
N ILE A 29 -7.84 4.02 13.72
CA ILE A 29 -6.93 3.03 13.11
C ILE A 29 -5.52 3.31 13.60
N GLU A 30 -4.90 2.33 14.25
CA GLU A 30 -3.55 2.43 14.78
C GLU A 30 -2.49 2.30 13.67
N THR A 31 -1.34 2.94 13.87
CA THR A 31 -0.15 2.82 13.02
C THR A 31 1.01 2.15 13.77
N PRO A 32 1.86 1.34 13.10
CA PRO A 32 1.93 1.13 11.65
C PRO A 32 0.75 0.32 11.10
N LEU A 33 0.22 0.76 9.95
CA LEU A 33 -0.97 0.16 9.32
C LEU A 33 -0.66 -0.39 7.92
N ALA A 34 -1.40 -1.40 7.49
CA ALA A 34 -1.31 -1.94 6.14
C ALA A 34 -2.63 -1.73 5.39
N LEU A 35 -2.56 -1.09 4.22
CA LEU A 35 -3.69 -0.99 3.31
C LEU A 35 -3.98 -2.36 2.69
N LEU A 36 -5.26 -2.75 2.66
CA LEU A 36 -5.67 -4.00 2.03
C LEU A 36 -5.57 -3.89 0.52
N HIS A 37 -4.60 -4.57 -0.06
CA HIS A 37 -4.38 -4.60 -1.49
C HIS A 37 -5.61 -5.15 -2.24
N THR A 38 -6.06 -4.43 -3.26
CA THR A 38 -7.17 -4.86 -4.11
C THR A 38 -6.84 -4.77 -5.60
N GLN A 39 -7.52 -5.59 -6.39
CA GLN A 39 -7.56 -5.50 -7.84
C GLN A 39 -9.00 -5.26 -8.28
N GLY A 40 -9.24 -4.11 -8.94
CA GLY A 40 -10.58 -3.70 -9.35
C GLY A 40 -11.52 -3.38 -8.18
N GLY A 41 -10.96 -3.10 -6.99
CA GLY A 41 -11.72 -2.84 -5.76
C GLY A 41 -12.00 -4.08 -4.91
N HIS A 42 -11.57 -5.27 -5.34
CA HIS A 42 -11.73 -6.52 -4.61
C HIS A 42 -10.39 -7.04 -4.08
N ILE A 43 -10.41 -7.57 -2.85
CA ILE A 43 -9.28 -8.33 -2.34
C ILE A 43 -9.17 -9.60 -3.19
N PRO A 44 -8.01 -9.90 -3.82
CA PRO A 44 -7.91 -11.07 -4.68
C PRO A 44 -8.29 -12.34 -3.90
N HIS A 45 -9.09 -13.21 -4.50
CA HIS A 45 -9.59 -14.48 -3.92
C HIS A 45 -10.53 -14.37 -2.72
N VAL A 46 -10.75 -13.18 -2.14
CA VAL A 46 -11.55 -13.00 -0.92
C VAL A 46 -12.75 -12.10 -1.19
N ALA A 47 -13.95 -12.67 -1.12
CA ALA A 47 -15.19 -11.90 -1.19
C ALA A 47 -15.32 -10.94 0.00
N HIS A 48 -15.98 -9.79 -0.19
CA HIS A 48 -16.13 -8.78 0.88
C HIS A 48 -16.84 -9.33 2.13
N GLU A 49 -17.78 -10.25 1.98
CA GLU A 49 -18.45 -10.90 3.10
C GLU A 49 -17.49 -11.73 3.95
N LEU A 50 -16.46 -12.31 3.33
CA LEU A 50 -15.43 -13.09 3.99
C LEU A 50 -14.33 -12.22 4.60
N LEU A 51 -14.30 -10.91 4.34
CA LEU A 51 -13.33 -9.99 4.97
C LEU A 51 -13.44 -10.03 6.50
N LYS A 52 -14.65 -10.21 7.03
CA LYS A 52 -14.88 -10.37 8.47
C LYS A 52 -14.21 -11.62 9.05
N LEU A 53 -13.93 -12.63 8.23
CA LEU A 53 -13.17 -13.82 8.66
C LEU A 53 -11.66 -13.56 8.72
N VAL A 54 -11.20 -12.47 8.10
CA VAL A 54 -9.79 -12.10 7.99
C VAL A 54 -9.41 -11.12 9.09
N SER A 55 -10.23 -10.12 9.37
CA SER A 55 -10.01 -9.17 10.46
C SER A 55 -11.32 -8.56 10.94
N ASP A 56 -11.45 -8.39 12.26
CA ASP A 56 -12.57 -7.69 12.89
C ASP A 56 -12.34 -6.17 12.96
N GLU A 57 -11.15 -5.70 12.58
CA GLU A 57 -10.81 -4.29 12.67
C GLU A 57 -11.14 -3.47 11.42
N PRO A 58 -11.35 -2.16 11.57
CA PRO A 58 -11.51 -1.27 10.44
C PRO A 58 -10.26 -1.27 9.56
N GLN A 59 -10.40 -1.70 8.30
CA GLN A 59 -9.33 -1.71 7.32
C GLN A 59 -9.60 -0.71 6.20
N ILE A 60 -8.52 -0.24 5.55
CA ILE A 60 -8.58 0.66 4.40
C ILE A 60 -8.24 -0.15 3.15
N LEU A 61 -9.18 -0.23 2.19
CA LEU A 61 -8.94 -0.86 0.89
C LEU A 61 -8.06 0.04 0.02
N GLN A 62 -6.92 -0.47 -0.41
CA GLN A 62 -6.06 0.13 -1.41
C GLN A 62 -6.66 -0.12 -2.79
N ILE A 63 -7.07 0.94 -3.49
CA ILE A 63 -7.63 0.83 -4.83
C ILE A 63 -6.71 1.57 -5.78
N SER A 64 -6.06 0.85 -6.69
CA SER A 64 -5.13 1.47 -7.65
C SER A 64 -5.87 2.03 -8.85
N LEU A 65 -5.50 3.23 -9.28
CA LEU A 65 -6.00 3.87 -10.50
C LEU A 65 -5.84 2.96 -11.71
N VAL A 66 -4.72 2.26 -11.82
CA VAL A 66 -4.46 1.26 -12.87
C VAL A 66 -5.58 0.22 -12.96
N SER A 67 -6.03 -0.30 -11.83
CA SER A 67 -7.02 -1.38 -11.79
C SER A 67 -8.45 -0.91 -12.07
N VAL A 68 -8.78 0.34 -11.70
CA VAL A 68 -10.13 0.91 -11.84
C VAL A 68 -10.28 1.89 -12.99
N HIS A 69 -9.22 2.15 -13.75
CA HIS A 69 -9.22 3.08 -14.89
C HIS A 69 -10.38 2.84 -15.87
N CYS A 70 -10.70 1.57 -16.12
CA CYS A 70 -11.76 1.20 -17.06
C CYS A 70 -13.17 1.52 -16.56
N PHE A 71 -13.33 1.82 -15.28
CA PHE A 71 -14.60 2.24 -14.71
C PHE A 71 -14.85 3.74 -14.85
N ARG A 72 -13.90 4.54 -15.37
CA ARG A 72 -14.01 6.01 -15.41
C ARG A 72 -15.32 6.51 -16.03
N GLU A 73 -15.73 5.94 -17.16
CA GLU A 73 -16.96 6.32 -17.89
C GLU A 73 -18.20 5.89 -17.10
N THR A 74 -18.17 4.69 -16.51
CA THR A 74 -19.25 4.23 -15.62
C THR A 74 -19.37 5.13 -14.39
N LEU A 75 -18.26 5.62 -13.85
CA LEU A 75 -18.24 6.46 -12.65
C LEU A 75 -18.75 7.87 -12.87
N GLU A 76 -18.72 8.39 -14.10
CA GLU A 76 -19.36 9.66 -14.44
C GLU A 76 -20.88 9.59 -14.31
N HIS A 77 -21.46 8.40 -14.54
CA HIS A 77 -22.90 8.16 -14.42
C HIS A 77 -23.30 7.56 -13.07
N PHE A 78 -22.35 6.98 -12.34
CA PHE A 78 -22.61 6.34 -11.05
C PHE A 78 -22.64 7.38 -9.92
N ARG A 79 -23.75 7.42 -9.17
CA ARG A 79 -23.93 8.39 -8.08
C ARG A 79 -23.24 7.99 -6.77
N GLY A 80 -22.90 6.71 -6.60
CA GLY A 80 -22.20 6.17 -5.43
C GLY A 80 -20.68 6.30 -5.53
N ARG A 81 -19.96 5.51 -4.72
CA ARG A 81 -18.50 5.40 -4.72
C ARG A 81 -18.10 4.04 -5.28
N VAL A 82 -16.93 3.91 -5.92
CA VAL A 82 -16.46 2.60 -6.45
C VAL A 82 -16.58 1.45 -5.44
N PRO A 83 -16.24 1.59 -4.16
CA PRO A 83 -16.35 0.50 -3.17
C PRO A 83 -17.79 0.09 -2.87
N ASP A 84 -18.77 0.92 -3.21
CA ASP A 84 -20.18 0.59 -3.10
C ASP A 84 -20.63 -0.39 -4.21
N LEU A 85 -19.92 -0.47 -5.33
CA LEU A 85 -20.19 -1.40 -6.43
C LEU A 85 -19.95 -2.88 -6.04
N PRO A 86 -18.86 -3.24 -5.34
CA PRO A 86 -18.61 -4.61 -4.91
C PRO A 86 -19.16 -4.97 -3.52
N GLY A 87 -19.96 -4.10 -2.88
CA GLY A 87 -20.56 -4.37 -1.56
C GLY A 87 -19.73 -3.92 -0.36
N GLY A 88 -18.61 -3.20 -0.57
CA GLY A 88 -17.76 -2.62 0.47
C GLY A 88 -18.25 -1.28 1.02
N ARG A 89 -19.56 -1.11 1.25
CA ARG A 89 -20.16 0.19 1.67
C ARG A 89 -19.53 0.74 2.95
N ASP A 90 -19.20 -0.15 3.88
CA ASP A 90 -18.62 0.19 5.18
C ASP A 90 -17.09 0.30 5.16
N SER A 91 -16.43 -0.16 4.09
CA SER A 91 -14.98 -0.13 3.96
C SER A 91 -14.48 1.29 3.69
N LEU A 92 -13.39 1.67 4.35
CA LEU A 92 -12.64 2.88 4.04
C LEU A 92 -11.75 2.65 2.83
N THR A 93 -11.46 3.68 2.04
CA THR A 93 -10.65 3.51 0.82
C THR A 93 -9.54 4.52 0.62
N CYS A 94 -8.42 4.01 0.10
CA CYS A 94 -7.26 4.78 -0.32
C CYS A 94 -7.03 4.60 -1.83
N LEU A 95 -7.19 5.66 -2.62
CA LEU A 95 -6.89 5.65 -4.05
C LEU A 95 -5.39 5.88 -4.28
N THR A 96 -4.70 4.87 -4.82
CA THR A 96 -3.28 4.93 -5.19
C THR A 96 -3.12 4.98 -6.71
N LEU A 97 -1.92 5.28 -7.22
CA LEU A 97 -1.68 5.38 -8.66
C LEU A 97 -1.47 4.00 -9.29
N HIS A 98 -0.51 3.25 -8.76
CA HIS A 98 -0.06 1.97 -9.30
C HIS A 98 -0.57 0.80 -8.45
N ASP A 99 -0.64 -0.37 -9.07
CA ASP A 99 -0.80 -1.64 -8.36
C ASP A 99 0.60 -2.11 -7.93
N PRO A 100 0.91 -2.16 -6.62
CA PRO A 100 2.25 -2.54 -6.16
C PRO A 100 2.63 -3.99 -6.49
N SER A 101 1.64 -4.87 -6.73
CA SER A 101 1.88 -6.27 -7.08
C SER A 101 2.36 -6.47 -8.52
N ASN A 102 2.24 -5.45 -9.36
CA ASN A 102 2.57 -5.51 -10.78
C ASN A 102 3.77 -4.61 -11.10
N LEU A 103 4.73 -5.15 -11.85
CA LEU A 103 5.86 -4.37 -12.35
C LEU A 103 5.36 -3.19 -13.20
N THR A 104 5.71 -2.00 -12.78
CA THR A 104 5.37 -0.77 -13.48
C THR A 104 6.35 -0.55 -14.63
N LYS A 105 5.82 -0.58 -15.86
CA LYS A 105 6.60 -0.35 -17.07
C LYS A 105 7.18 1.07 -17.09
N GLN A 106 8.46 1.17 -17.42
CA GLN A 106 9.21 2.42 -17.39
C GLN A 106 9.13 3.19 -18.72
N GLY A 107 9.39 4.50 -18.67
CA GLY A 107 9.59 5.33 -19.84
C GLY A 107 8.34 6.11 -20.31
N HIS A 108 8.44 6.69 -21.52
CA HIS A 108 7.42 7.60 -22.09
C HIS A 108 7.10 8.83 -21.23
N HIS A 109 8.13 9.39 -20.58
CA HIS A 109 8.00 10.60 -19.79
C HIS A 109 7.61 11.78 -20.66
N VAL A 110 6.53 12.45 -20.29
CA VAL A 110 6.04 13.67 -20.94
C VAL A 110 5.91 14.71 -19.85
N SER A 111 6.34 15.95 -20.12
CA SER A 111 6.15 17.03 -19.15
C SER A 111 4.68 17.18 -18.80
N ASP A 112 4.39 17.33 -17.51
CA ASP A 112 3.06 17.54 -16.92
C ASP A 112 2.08 16.39 -17.11
N LYS A 113 2.61 15.21 -17.48
CA LYS A 113 1.83 13.98 -17.61
C LYS A 113 2.59 12.80 -17.01
N VAL A 114 1.83 11.79 -16.57
CA VAL A 114 2.34 10.53 -16.03
C VAL A 114 1.80 9.38 -16.88
N PRO A 115 2.66 8.51 -17.42
CA PRO A 115 2.22 7.31 -18.11
C PRO A 115 1.70 6.27 -17.11
N ILE A 116 0.41 5.95 -17.20
CA ILE A 116 -0.23 4.89 -16.43
C ILE A 116 -0.51 3.71 -17.36
N TRP A 117 0.02 2.55 -17.01
CA TRP A 117 -0.13 1.32 -17.80
C TRP A 117 -1.30 0.51 -17.30
N THR A 118 -2.40 0.57 -18.03
CA THR A 118 -3.63 -0.15 -17.72
C THR A 118 -3.65 -1.49 -18.46
N LYS A 119 -4.60 -2.37 -18.12
CA LYS A 119 -4.83 -3.62 -18.87
C LYS A 119 -5.17 -3.40 -20.36
N TYR A 120 -5.63 -2.19 -20.72
CA TYR A 120 -5.96 -1.80 -22.10
C TYR A 120 -4.87 -0.98 -22.78
N GLY A 121 -3.71 -0.81 -22.14
CA GLY A 121 -2.59 -0.05 -22.65
C GLY A 121 -2.27 1.21 -21.87
N LYS A 122 -1.36 2.01 -22.44
CA LYS A 122 -0.80 3.21 -21.82
C LYS A 122 -1.76 4.40 -21.96
N VAL A 123 -1.98 5.09 -20.86
CA VAL A 123 -2.74 6.35 -20.82
C VAL A 123 -1.89 7.42 -20.15
N LEU A 124 -1.82 8.62 -20.75
CA LEU A 124 -1.10 9.74 -20.17
C LEU A 124 -2.04 10.58 -19.31
N TYR A 125 -1.79 10.61 -18.01
CA TYR A 125 -2.57 11.36 -17.04
C TYR A 125 -1.94 12.72 -16.75
N ASN A 126 -2.69 13.80 -16.92
CA ASN A 126 -2.37 15.09 -16.29
C ASN A 126 -3.16 15.26 -14.98
N ALA A 127 -2.90 16.35 -14.26
CA ALA A 127 -3.57 16.65 -12.99
C ALA A 127 -5.10 16.77 -13.13
N GLU A 128 -5.59 17.39 -14.20
CA GLU A 128 -7.03 17.57 -14.44
C GLU A 128 -7.76 16.22 -14.62
N MET A 129 -7.28 15.38 -15.55
CA MET A 129 -7.82 14.05 -15.79
C MET A 129 -7.79 13.19 -14.53
N TYR A 130 -6.70 13.27 -13.77
CA TYR A 130 -6.56 12.54 -12.51
C TYR A 130 -7.58 13.01 -11.47
N MET A 131 -7.65 14.32 -11.21
CA MET A 131 -8.53 14.87 -10.18
C MET A 131 -10.01 14.69 -10.50
N ASN A 132 -10.41 14.68 -11.78
CA ASN A 132 -11.79 14.33 -12.16
C ASN A 132 -12.14 12.90 -11.75
N ILE A 133 -11.20 11.95 -11.87
CA ILE A 133 -11.41 10.58 -11.40
C ILE A 133 -11.47 10.54 -9.88
N VAL A 134 -10.60 11.27 -9.17
CA VAL A 134 -10.64 11.33 -7.70
C VAL A 134 -11.99 11.86 -7.20
N GLU A 135 -12.51 12.92 -7.83
CA GLU A 135 -13.83 13.50 -7.51
C GLU A 135 -14.98 12.53 -7.77
N ASN A 136 -14.93 11.76 -8.86
CA ASN A 136 -15.93 10.74 -9.17
C ASN A 136 -15.83 9.53 -8.23
N PHE A 137 -14.61 9.15 -7.86
CA PHE A 137 -14.34 8.00 -7.00
C PHE A 137 -14.71 8.27 -5.53
N LYS A 138 -14.54 9.51 -5.07
CA LYS A 138 -14.83 9.98 -3.70
C LYS A 138 -14.15 9.13 -2.62
N PRO A 139 -12.81 8.94 -2.69
CA PRO A 139 -12.11 8.11 -1.72
C PRO A 139 -12.07 8.77 -0.34
N ASP A 140 -11.79 7.99 0.70
CA ASP A 140 -11.54 8.53 2.05
C ASP A 140 -10.12 9.12 2.14
N MET A 141 -9.17 8.51 1.43
CA MET A 141 -7.77 8.93 1.29
C MET A 141 -7.30 8.78 -0.17
N TYR A 142 -6.38 9.62 -0.65
CA TYR A 142 -5.77 9.42 -1.96
C TYR A 142 -4.38 10.03 -2.07
N TYR A 143 -3.60 9.51 -3.01
CA TYR A 143 -2.23 9.95 -3.27
C TYR A 143 -2.23 10.92 -4.46
N LEU A 144 -1.59 12.08 -4.33
CA LEU A 144 -1.51 12.99 -5.47
C LEU A 144 -0.72 12.38 -6.63
N LEU A 145 -1.03 12.81 -7.84
CA LEU A 145 -0.35 12.35 -9.05
C LEU A 145 1.14 12.70 -9.01
N SER A 146 1.99 11.70 -9.21
CA SER A 146 3.45 11.81 -9.15
C SER A 146 4.13 11.14 -10.34
N ASP A 147 5.34 11.60 -10.64
CA ASP A 147 6.25 10.90 -11.53
C ASP A 147 7.20 10.03 -10.69
N GLY A 148 6.72 8.87 -10.28
CA GLY A 148 7.45 7.88 -9.47
C GLY A 148 8.31 6.90 -10.26
N ASP A 149 8.43 7.04 -11.58
CA ASP A 149 9.18 6.09 -12.43
C ASP A 149 10.70 6.34 -12.35
N THR A 150 11.25 6.12 -11.16
CA THR A 150 12.68 6.16 -10.82
C THR A 150 13.05 5.01 -9.89
N ASN A 151 14.32 4.65 -9.89
CA ASN A 151 14.91 3.60 -9.06
C ASN A 151 16.40 3.90 -8.82
N LYS A 152 17.13 2.97 -8.19
CA LYS A 152 18.55 3.12 -7.86
C LYS A 152 19.44 3.35 -9.09
N THR A 153 19.10 2.78 -10.24
CA THR A 153 19.90 2.88 -11.47
C THR A 153 19.51 4.07 -12.34
N SER A 154 18.54 4.87 -11.91
CA SER A 154 18.04 6.01 -12.68
C SER A 154 19.08 7.15 -12.77
N PRO A 155 19.37 7.69 -13.97
CA PRO A 155 20.29 8.81 -14.13
C PRO A 155 19.81 10.08 -13.39
N GLU A 156 20.75 10.91 -12.92
CA GLU A 156 20.45 12.16 -12.19
C GLU A 156 19.52 13.10 -12.96
N LYS A 157 19.69 13.18 -14.29
CA LYS A 157 18.81 13.97 -15.17
C LYS A 157 17.36 13.47 -15.15
N ARG A 158 17.15 12.15 -15.11
CA ARG A 158 15.83 11.53 -15.04
C ARG A 158 15.18 11.81 -13.69
N VAL A 159 15.94 11.64 -12.60
CA VAL A 159 15.50 11.95 -11.23
C VAL A 159 15.10 13.42 -11.09
N SER A 160 15.93 14.33 -11.58
CA SER A 160 15.65 15.78 -11.55
C SER A 160 14.36 16.13 -12.28
N LYS A 161 14.13 15.52 -13.46
CA LYS A 161 12.91 15.72 -14.24
C LYS A 161 11.67 15.14 -13.52
N ALA A 162 11.82 14.00 -12.86
CA ALA A 162 10.76 13.37 -12.06
C ALA A 162 10.30 14.29 -10.92
N VAL A 163 11.27 14.90 -10.21
CA VAL A 163 10.99 15.87 -9.15
C VAL A 163 10.27 17.10 -9.69
N GLU A 164 10.74 17.67 -10.80
CA GLU A 164 10.08 18.85 -11.40
C GLU A 164 8.65 18.57 -11.84
N ASN A 165 8.42 17.41 -12.48
CA ASN A 165 7.09 16.99 -12.91
C ASN A 165 6.17 16.77 -11.70
N THR A 166 6.65 16.03 -10.69
CA THR A 166 5.90 15.75 -9.45
C THR A 166 5.52 17.04 -8.71
N ILE A 167 6.45 18.00 -8.62
CA ILE A 167 6.18 19.31 -8.01
C ILE A 167 5.06 20.05 -8.76
N ASN A 168 5.10 20.05 -10.10
CA ASN A 168 4.08 20.73 -10.90
C ASN A 168 2.70 20.07 -10.75
N LEU A 169 2.65 18.74 -10.88
CA LEU A 169 1.43 17.96 -10.74
C LEU A 169 0.82 18.09 -9.35
N THR A 170 1.65 18.06 -8.29
CA THR A 170 1.20 18.24 -6.91
C THR A 170 0.51 19.58 -6.70
N ARG A 171 1.09 20.68 -7.20
CA ARG A 171 0.47 22.01 -7.10
C ARG A 171 -0.89 22.07 -7.79
N GLN A 172 -0.98 21.56 -9.02
CA GLN A 172 -2.25 21.54 -9.77
C GLN A 172 -3.31 20.67 -9.07
N CYS A 173 -2.93 19.50 -8.55
CA CYS A 173 -3.86 18.63 -7.84
C CYS A 173 -4.35 19.25 -6.52
N LEU A 174 -3.47 19.91 -5.76
CA LEU A 174 -3.83 20.59 -4.52
C LEU A 174 -4.73 21.82 -4.76
N GLU A 175 -4.49 22.57 -5.83
CA GLU A 175 -5.38 23.65 -6.23
C GLU A 175 -6.78 23.12 -6.51
N ARG A 176 -6.89 22.01 -7.24
CA ARG A 176 -8.18 21.35 -7.51
C ARG A 176 -8.83 20.79 -6.26
N HIS A 177 -8.06 20.18 -5.36
CA HIS A 177 -8.54 19.67 -4.07
C HIS A 177 -9.20 20.78 -3.25
N ARG A 178 -8.55 21.94 -3.10
CA ARG A 178 -9.08 23.08 -2.33
C ARG A 178 -10.39 23.64 -2.90
N LYS A 179 -10.53 23.63 -4.22
CA LYS A 179 -11.73 24.11 -4.93
C LYS A 179 -12.87 23.08 -4.92
N SER A 180 -12.59 21.83 -4.54
CA SER A 180 -13.55 20.73 -4.64
C SER A 180 -14.34 20.58 -3.35
N GLU A 181 -15.64 20.83 -3.43
CA GLU A 181 -16.57 20.59 -2.30
C GLU A 181 -16.62 19.11 -1.88
N ILE A 182 -16.31 18.20 -2.81
CA ILE A 182 -16.28 16.74 -2.58
C ILE A 182 -14.99 16.32 -1.87
N LEU A 183 -13.86 16.94 -2.24
CA LEU A 183 -12.54 16.49 -1.80
C LEU A 183 -11.95 17.25 -0.63
N LYS A 184 -12.39 18.48 -0.34
CA LYS A 184 -11.78 19.38 0.67
C LYS A 184 -11.59 18.80 2.08
N ASN A 185 -12.33 17.75 2.45
CA ASN A 185 -12.25 17.07 3.74
C ASN A 185 -11.56 15.69 3.67
N LYS A 186 -11.12 15.25 2.49
CA LYS A 186 -10.50 13.94 2.25
C LYS A 186 -9.02 13.95 2.61
N PHE A 187 -8.49 12.76 2.90
CA PHE A 187 -7.07 12.61 3.23
C PHE A 187 -6.20 12.69 1.98
N VAL A 188 -5.24 13.61 2.00
CA VAL A 188 -4.34 13.84 0.86
C VAL A 188 -2.93 13.44 1.24
N MET A 189 -2.36 12.49 0.49
CA MET A 189 -0.97 12.09 0.63
C MET A 189 -0.14 12.72 -0.47
N ALA A 190 0.84 13.56 -0.09
CA ALA A 190 1.70 14.23 -1.05
C ALA A 190 2.95 13.38 -1.38
N PRO A 191 3.25 13.17 -2.66
CA PRO A 191 4.42 12.43 -3.08
C PRO A 191 5.70 13.24 -2.87
N ILE A 192 6.70 12.59 -2.33
CA ILE A 192 8.08 13.05 -2.28
C ILE A 192 8.82 12.22 -3.31
N ALA A 193 9.20 12.82 -4.44
CA ALA A 193 10.02 12.19 -5.47
C ALA A 193 11.52 12.45 -5.18
N GLY A 194 12.41 11.93 -6.04
CA GLY A 194 13.85 12.21 -5.96
C GLY A 194 14.75 10.99 -5.92
N GLY A 195 14.19 9.78 -6.09
CA GLY A 195 14.98 8.55 -6.16
C GLY A 195 15.90 8.39 -4.96
N TYR A 196 17.16 8.03 -5.22
CA TYR A 196 18.18 7.84 -4.20
C TYR A 196 19.04 9.10 -4.00
N CYS A 197 18.67 10.23 -4.61
CA CYS A 197 19.43 11.48 -4.52
C CYS A 197 18.88 12.38 -3.41
N LEU A 198 19.65 12.55 -2.32
CA LEU A 198 19.23 13.37 -1.18
C LEU A 198 18.92 14.83 -1.55
N ARG A 199 19.72 15.43 -2.44
CA ARG A 199 19.47 16.79 -2.95
C ARG A 199 18.15 16.90 -3.70
N SER A 200 17.79 15.87 -4.46
CA SER A 200 16.51 15.80 -5.19
C SER A 200 15.33 15.61 -4.24
N ARG A 201 15.50 14.79 -3.19
CA ARG A 201 14.53 14.65 -2.10
C ARG A 201 14.30 15.96 -1.37
N GLU A 202 15.37 16.68 -1.03
CA GLU A 202 15.32 17.99 -0.40
C GLU A 202 14.57 19.01 -1.26
N LYS A 203 14.84 19.07 -2.58
CA LYS A 203 14.09 19.90 -3.53
C LYS A 203 12.59 19.56 -3.52
N SER A 204 12.24 18.27 -3.48
CA SER A 204 10.83 17.81 -3.40
C SER A 204 10.16 18.25 -2.10
N ILE A 205 10.82 18.08 -0.95
CA ILE A 205 10.31 18.47 0.37
C ILE A 205 10.15 19.99 0.46
N ALA A 206 11.17 20.75 0.06
CA ALA A 206 11.15 22.21 0.08
C ALA A 206 10.01 22.79 -0.76
N ALA A 207 9.69 22.16 -1.89
CA ALA A 207 8.58 22.57 -2.75
C ALA A 207 7.19 22.39 -2.12
N LEU A 208 7.05 21.50 -1.13
CA LEU A 208 5.81 21.23 -0.39
C LEU A 208 5.67 22.08 0.88
N SER A 209 6.70 22.82 1.29
CA SER A 209 6.71 23.61 2.53
C SER A 209 5.50 24.54 2.70
N LYS A 210 5.07 25.21 1.62
CA LYS A 210 3.90 26.10 1.63
C LYS A 210 2.56 25.36 1.68
N GLU A 211 2.56 24.10 1.26
CA GLU A 211 1.35 23.29 1.09
C GLU A 211 1.17 22.28 2.23
N ILE A 212 2.09 22.26 3.20
CA ILE A 212 2.19 21.24 4.24
C ILE A 212 0.95 21.14 5.13
N SER A 213 0.26 22.27 5.34
CA SER A 213 -0.99 22.34 6.08
C SER A 213 -2.18 21.74 5.32
N SER A 214 -2.09 21.64 3.99
CA SER A 214 -3.15 21.12 3.12
C SER A 214 -3.01 19.63 2.84
N VAL A 215 -2.00 18.97 3.40
CA VAL A 215 -1.76 17.52 3.22
C VAL A 215 -1.87 16.80 4.56
N SER A 216 -2.31 15.56 4.49
CA SER A 216 -2.49 14.69 5.66
C SER A 216 -1.27 13.81 5.93
N GLY A 217 -0.44 13.60 4.91
CA GLY A 217 0.77 12.79 4.99
C GLY A 217 1.56 12.80 3.69
N PHE A 218 2.56 11.96 3.63
CA PHE A 218 3.53 11.89 2.55
C PHE A 218 3.75 10.47 2.06
N LEU A 219 3.93 10.32 0.75
CA LEU A 219 4.40 9.11 0.11
C LEU A 219 5.88 9.29 -0.24
N ILE A 220 6.76 8.40 0.19
CA ILE A 220 8.13 8.35 -0.32
C ILE A 220 8.12 7.55 -1.62
N ASP A 221 8.11 8.26 -2.75
CA ASP A 221 7.92 7.67 -4.07
C ASP A 221 9.25 7.50 -4.83
N GLY A 222 9.26 6.64 -5.86
CA GLY A 222 10.39 6.48 -6.77
C GLY A 222 11.59 5.73 -6.19
N LEU A 223 11.36 4.81 -5.25
CA LEU A 223 12.39 3.92 -4.69
C LEU A 223 12.58 2.63 -5.53
N HIS A 224 11.55 2.20 -6.26
CA HIS A 224 11.50 0.98 -7.05
C HIS A 224 10.40 1.05 -8.12
N ASN A 225 10.29 0.02 -8.95
CA ASN A 225 9.31 -0.06 -10.04
C ASN A 225 8.07 -0.91 -9.73
N ASN A 226 7.75 -1.14 -8.45
CA ASN A 226 6.71 -2.06 -8.00
C ASN A 226 7.00 -3.50 -8.48
N GLY A 227 6.07 -4.41 -8.26
CA GLY A 227 6.20 -5.80 -8.65
C GLY A 227 6.82 -6.69 -7.56
N PRO A 228 6.86 -8.01 -7.82
CA PRO A 228 7.40 -8.99 -6.88
C PRO A 228 8.84 -8.71 -6.47
N GLU A 229 9.64 -8.09 -7.34
CA GLU A 229 11.07 -7.82 -7.12
C GLU A 229 11.34 -6.95 -5.89
N VAL A 230 10.35 -6.16 -5.45
CA VAL A 230 10.43 -5.34 -4.24
C VAL A 230 10.67 -6.18 -2.99
N GLU A 231 10.21 -7.44 -2.97
CA GLU A 231 10.41 -8.32 -1.80
C GLU A 231 11.91 -8.59 -1.52
N PHE A 232 12.77 -8.42 -2.52
CA PHE A 232 14.21 -8.66 -2.45
C PHE A 232 15.04 -7.38 -2.30
N LEU A 233 14.40 -6.20 -2.26
CA LEU A 233 15.10 -4.93 -2.16
C LEU A 233 15.62 -4.70 -0.73
N PRO A 234 16.95 -4.68 -0.48
CA PRO A 234 17.47 -4.56 0.87
C PRO A 234 17.18 -3.16 1.43
N VAL A 235 16.58 -3.10 2.62
CA VAL A 235 16.24 -1.82 3.28
C VAL A 235 17.49 -1.00 3.57
N GLU A 236 18.66 -1.63 3.72
CA GLU A 236 19.96 -0.98 3.87
C GLU A 236 20.26 -0.03 2.70
N GLU A 237 19.81 -0.34 1.48
CA GLU A 237 19.97 0.54 0.31
C GLU A 237 19.06 1.77 0.36
N LEU A 238 17.94 1.66 1.07
CA LEU A 238 16.92 2.70 1.21
C LEU A 238 17.15 3.57 2.43
N LYS A 239 17.87 3.04 3.42
CA LYS A 239 17.97 3.57 4.78
C LYS A 239 18.33 5.05 4.80
N GLU A 240 19.39 5.44 4.10
CA GLU A 240 19.85 6.84 4.07
C GLU A 240 18.76 7.77 3.53
N VAL A 241 18.09 7.38 2.46
CA VAL A 241 17.05 8.17 1.80
C VAL A 241 15.81 8.28 2.67
N VAL A 242 15.33 7.16 3.22
CA VAL A 242 14.13 7.12 4.06
C VAL A 242 14.37 7.91 5.35
N GLU A 243 15.48 7.69 6.06
CA GLU A 243 15.83 8.46 7.26
C GLU A 243 15.94 9.96 6.96
N TYR A 244 16.57 10.33 5.83
CA TYR A 244 16.73 11.72 5.44
C TYR A 244 15.39 12.43 5.23
N VAL A 245 14.46 11.74 4.57
CA VAL A 245 13.10 12.24 4.31
C VAL A 245 12.33 12.34 5.62
N VAL A 246 12.19 11.25 6.37
CA VAL A 246 11.37 11.19 7.59
C VAL A 246 11.78 12.26 8.61
N ARG A 247 13.08 12.47 8.83
CA ARG A 247 13.59 13.51 9.77
C ARG A 247 13.22 14.95 9.41
N ARG A 248 12.79 15.20 8.17
CA ARG A 248 12.43 16.54 7.66
C ARG A 248 10.93 16.72 7.50
N LEU A 249 10.14 15.68 7.73
CA LEU A 249 8.69 15.77 7.70
C LEU A 249 8.15 16.12 9.09
N PRO A 250 7.03 16.86 9.18
CA PRO A 250 6.35 17.08 10.44
C PRO A 250 5.97 15.75 11.09
N GLU A 251 6.12 15.68 12.41
CA GLU A 251 5.82 14.45 13.15
C GLU A 251 4.33 14.08 13.06
N ASP A 252 3.43 15.07 13.06
CA ASP A 252 1.96 14.91 13.01
C ASP A 252 1.40 14.48 11.64
N LYS A 253 2.25 14.08 10.69
CA LYS A 253 1.86 13.69 9.33
C LYS A 253 2.26 12.24 9.06
N LEU A 254 1.36 11.48 8.44
CA LEU A 254 1.64 10.09 8.05
C LEU A 254 2.78 10.01 7.05
N VAL A 255 3.61 8.96 7.16
CA VAL A 255 4.59 8.60 6.14
C VAL A 255 4.25 7.23 5.56
N SER A 256 4.19 7.12 4.24
CA SER A 256 3.91 5.86 3.55
C SER A 256 4.98 5.48 2.54
N VAL A 257 5.19 4.18 2.41
CA VAL A 257 5.92 3.54 1.32
C VAL A 257 5.03 2.42 0.78
N GLN A 258 4.81 2.38 -0.53
CA GLN A 258 4.05 1.32 -1.19
C GLN A 258 5.01 0.27 -1.73
N GLY A 259 4.58 -0.98 -1.89
CA GLY A 259 5.41 -2.05 -2.47
C GLY A 259 5.15 -3.42 -1.85
N CYS A 260 5.56 -4.48 -2.54
CA CYS A 260 5.52 -5.86 -2.05
C CYS A 260 6.59 -6.13 -0.98
N TRP A 261 6.58 -5.36 0.10
CA TRP A 261 7.54 -5.48 1.19
C TRP A 261 7.30 -6.76 1.99
N ASN A 262 8.35 -7.58 2.11
CA ASN A 262 8.34 -8.71 3.04
C ASN A 262 8.27 -8.20 4.51
N PRO A 263 7.84 -9.03 5.47
CA PRO A 263 7.65 -8.62 6.86
C PRO A 263 8.89 -8.02 7.52
N LEU A 264 10.08 -8.58 7.26
CA LEU A 264 11.34 -8.07 7.81
C LEU A 264 11.64 -6.66 7.28
N SER A 265 11.42 -6.44 5.99
CA SER A 265 11.57 -5.12 5.36
C SER A 265 10.61 -4.11 5.96
N VAL A 266 9.37 -4.50 6.24
CA VAL A 266 8.37 -3.64 6.91
C VAL A 266 8.84 -3.25 8.31
N ILE A 267 9.29 -4.21 9.14
CA ILE A 267 9.83 -3.92 10.48
C ILE A 267 10.98 -2.91 10.40
N LYS A 268 11.91 -3.11 9.47
CA LYS A 268 13.04 -2.19 9.27
C LYS A 268 12.55 -0.79 8.85
N LEU A 269 11.60 -0.68 7.92
CA LEU A 269 11.04 0.59 7.46
C LEU A 269 10.22 1.31 8.55
N VAL A 270 9.46 0.57 9.37
CA VAL A 270 8.75 1.09 10.55
C VAL A 270 9.73 1.74 11.53
N ARG A 271 10.89 1.10 11.78
CA ARG A 271 11.97 1.68 12.60
C ARG A 271 12.61 2.93 12.00
N LEU A 272 12.48 3.14 10.69
CA LEU A 272 12.88 4.39 10.03
C LEU A 272 11.78 5.47 10.08
N GLY A 273 10.62 5.16 10.65
CA GLY A 273 9.49 6.08 10.84
C GLY A 273 8.47 6.09 9.70
N VAL A 274 8.33 4.98 8.98
CA VAL A 274 7.23 4.77 8.02
C VAL A 274 6.01 4.22 8.76
N ASP A 275 4.85 4.84 8.54
CA ASP A 275 3.60 4.58 9.27
C ASP A 275 2.61 3.70 8.47
N MET A 276 2.70 3.66 7.13
CA MET A 276 1.69 3.02 6.29
C MET A 276 2.27 2.25 5.09
N PHE A 277 1.83 1.00 4.93
CA PHE A 277 2.24 0.03 3.91
C PHE A 277 1.01 -0.57 3.18
N ASP A 278 1.19 -1.65 2.44
CA ASP A 278 0.10 -2.38 1.78
C ASP A 278 0.30 -3.91 1.82
N THR A 279 -0.78 -4.67 1.61
CA THR A 279 -0.75 -6.14 1.65
C THR A 279 -0.49 -6.80 0.29
N SER A 280 0.07 -6.09 -0.70
CA SER A 280 0.37 -6.67 -2.03
C SER A 280 1.31 -7.87 -1.94
N TYR A 281 2.21 -7.90 -0.97
CA TYR A 281 3.08 -9.04 -0.69
C TYR A 281 2.27 -10.33 -0.41
N CYS A 282 1.17 -10.25 0.36
CA CYS A 282 0.28 -11.40 0.61
C CYS A 282 -0.28 -11.99 -0.69
N ARG A 283 -0.58 -11.12 -1.67
CA ARG A 283 -1.03 -11.53 -2.99
C ARG A 283 0.08 -12.24 -3.77
N ILE A 284 1.31 -11.72 -3.77
CA ILE A 284 2.45 -12.38 -4.43
C ILE A 284 2.68 -13.79 -3.86
N LEU A 285 2.67 -13.94 -2.53
CA LEU A 285 2.81 -15.24 -1.87
C LEU A 285 1.74 -16.22 -2.27
N THR A 286 0.48 -15.78 -2.24
CA THR A 286 -0.66 -16.62 -2.55
C THR A 286 -0.56 -17.22 -3.96
N GLU A 287 -0.16 -16.42 -4.96
CA GLU A 287 -0.01 -16.94 -6.33
C GLU A 287 1.14 -17.92 -6.50
N ARG A 288 2.23 -17.75 -5.74
CA ARG A 288 3.30 -18.76 -5.71
C ARG A 288 3.01 -19.93 -4.78
N SER A 289 1.80 -19.97 -4.22
CA SER A 289 1.33 -21.01 -3.28
C SER A 289 2.13 -21.06 -1.98
N SER A 290 2.68 -19.92 -1.58
CA SER A 290 3.34 -19.72 -0.30
C SER A 290 2.38 -19.17 0.73
N ALA A 291 2.57 -19.59 1.98
CA ALA A 291 1.85 -19.07 3.14
C ALA A 291 2.81 -18.50 4.18
N LEU A 292 2.45 -17.39 4.81
CA LEU A 292 3.24 -16.73 5.84
C LEU A 292 3.33 -17.57 7.11
N THR A 293 4.53 -17.68 7.68
CA THR A 293 4.80 -18.45 8.90
C THR A 293 5.74 -17.75 9.86
N PHE A 294 6.08 -16.48 9.62
CA PHE A 294 6.97 -15.76 10.52
C PHE A 294 6.36 -15.56 11.90
N ASN A 295 7.20 -15.72 12.92
CA ASN A 295 6.93 -15.27 14.27
C ASN A 295 7.81 -14.06 14.59
N ILE A 296 7.25 -13.10 15.32
CA ILE A 296 7.94 -11.87 15.68
C ILE A 296 8.56 -12.00 17.10
N GLU A 297 7.98 -12.84 17.95
CA GLU A 297 8.37 -12.98 19.36
C GLU A 297 9.59 -13.91 19.55
N GLU A 298 9.79 -14.82 18.60
CA GLU A 298 11.00 -15.63 18.54
C GLU A 298 12.06 -14.81 17.81
N SER A 299 13.22 -14.67 18.45
CA SER A 299 14.38 -13.89 17.99
C SER A 299 15.06 -14.55 16.80
N ASP A 300 14.27 -14.88 15.79
CA ASP A 300 14.74 -15.66 14.67
C ASP A 300 15.26 -14.68 13.62
N ASP A 301 16.58 -14.58 13.61
CA ASP A 301 17.38 -14.32 12.42
C ASP A 301 17.12 -15.35 11.29
N GLU A 302 16.05 -16.16 11.37
CA GLU A 302 15.61 -17.04 10.29
C GLU A 302 15.01 -16.20 9.16
N GLU A 303 15.66 -16.27 8.00
CA GLU A 303 15.21 -15.66 6.75
C GLU A 303 13.89 -16.25 6.21
N ASN A 304 13.27 -17.20 6.93
CA ASN A 304 12.18 -18.01 6.43
C ASN A 304 10.81 -17.58 6.99
N TYR A 305 10.28 -16.48 6.46
CA TYR A 305 8.98 -15.94 6.84
C TYR A 305 7.78 -16.61 6.14
N GLU A 306 8.01 -17.61 5.31
CA GLU A 306 6.98 -18.30 4.54
C GLU A 306 7.29 -19.79 4.28
N ILE A 307 6.28 -20.55 3.91
CA ILE A 307 6.40 -21.93 3.43
C ILE A 307 5.71 -22.09 2.08
N ASN A 308 6.30 -22.87 1.16
CA ASN A 308 5.63 -23.23 -0.10
C ASN A 308 4.79 -24.50 0.09
N LEU A 309 3.46 -24.37 0.06
CA LEU A 309 2.55 -25.48 0.31
C LEU A 309 2.51 -26.51 -0.84
N ARG A 310 3.20 -26.27 -1.96
CA ARG A 310 3.46 -27.29 -2.99
C ARG A 310 4.58 -28.26 -2.63
N ASP A 311 5.39 -27.97 -1.62
CA ASP A 311 6.47 -28.86 -1.23
C ASP A 311 5.92 -30.23 -0.80
N VAL A 312 6.49 -31.31 -1.32
CA VAL A 312 6.04 -32.70 -1.05
C VAL A 312 6.07 -33.02 0.44
N LYS A 313 6.97 -32.40 1.22
CA LYS A 313 7.01 -32.56 2.69
C LYS A 313 5.68 -32.24 3.38
N PHE A 314 4.82 -31.44 2.75
CA PHE A 314 3.52 -31.08 3.30
C PHE A 314 2.40 -32.05 2.91
N SER A 315 2.63 -33.07 2.06
CA SER A 315 1.58 -33.98 1.59
C SER A 315 0.93 -34.79 2.71
N GLU A 316 1.65 -35.05 3.80
CA GLU A 316 1.19 -35.79 4.99
C GLU A 316 1.31 -34.95 6.26
N ASP A 317 1.47 -33.63 6.14
CA ASP A 317 1.54 -32.73 7.28
C ASP A 317 0.13 -32.27 7.70
N PHE A 318 -0.43 -32.95 8.70
CA PHE A 318 -1.78 -32.70 9.20
C PHE A 318 -1.90 -31.50 10.15
N ASN A 319 -0.82 -30.74 10.37
CA ASN A 319 -0.83 -29.53 11.19
C ASN A 319 -1.43 -28.33 10.42
N PRO A 320 -1.90 -27.28 11.12
CA PRO A 320 -2.29 -26.04 10.47
C PRO A 320 -1.11 -25.36 9.77
N ILE A 321 -1.37 -24.31 8.97
CA ILE A 321 -0.31 -23.53 8.32
C ILE A 321 0.63 -22.92 9.37
N PHE A 322 0.04 -22.33 10.41
CA PHE A 322 0.77 -21.73 11.53
C PHE A 322 0.05 -22.03 12.85
N ASP A 323 0.79 -22.53 13.83
CA ASP A 323 0.24 -22.90 15.13
C ASP A 323 -0.25 -21.65 15.90
N GLY A 324 -1.46 -21.71 16.47
CA GLY A 324 -2.07 -20.58 17.18
C GLY A 324 -2.65 -19.47 16.28
N CYS A 325 -2.64 -19.64 14.95
CA CYS A 325 -3.38 -18.76 14.04
C CYS A 325 -4.89 -19.05 14.10
N LEU A 326 -5.70 -18.00 14.23
CA LEU A 326 -7.15 -18.09 14.42
C LEU A 326 -7.94 -17.94 13.11
N CYS A 327 -7.26 -17.84 11.97
CA CYS A 327 -7.92 -17.70 10.68
C CYS A 327 -8.71 -18.97 10.32
N LEU A 328 -9.68 -18.85 9.39
CA LEU A 328 -10.46 -19.98 8.89
C LEU A 328 -9.56 -21.14 8.41
N SER A 329 -8.48 -20.81 7.70
CA SER A 329 -7.57 -21.80 7.12
C SER A 329 -6.89 -22.65 8.17
N CYS A 330 -6.31 -22.03 9.21
CA CYS A 330 -5.61 -22.74 10.29
C CYS A 330 -6.57 -23.45 11.27
N THR A 331 -7.79 -22.93 11.45
CA THR A 331 -8.75 -23.54 12.39
C THR A 331 -9.54 -24.72 11.81
N LYS A 332 -9.54 -24.88 10.48
CA LYS A 332 -10.35 -25.90 9.78
C LYS A 332 -9.57 -26.86 8.90
N TYR A 333 -8.40 -26.48 8.41
CA TYR A 333 -7.68 -27.22 7.38
C TYR A 333 -6.23 -27.46 7.76
N SER A 334 -5.67 -28.56 7.28
CA SER A 334 -4.26 -28.89 7.42
C SER A 334 -3.42 -28.45 6.22
N LYS A 335 -2.10 -28.38 6.39
CA LYS A 335 -1.15 -28.20 5.29
C LYS A 335 -1.29 -29.29 4.23
N ALA A 336 -1.50 -30.55 4.63
CA ALA A 336 -1.78 -31.68 3.74
C ALA A 336 -3.01 -31.46 2.86
N TYR A 337 -4.10 -30.93 3.44
CA TYR A 337 -5.30 -30.64 2.66
C TYR A 337 -5.06 -29.54 1.63
N ILE A 338 -4.37 -28.46 2.01
CA ILE A 338 -4.07 -27.37 1.07
C ILE A 338 -3.09 -27.83 0.00
N HIS A 339 -2.07 -28.62 0.36
CA HIS A 339 -1.16 -29.28 -0.58
C HIS A 339 -1.93 -30.14 -1.60
N HIS A 340 -2.90 -30.93 -1.14
CA HIS A 340 -3.78 -31.71 -2.00
C HIS A 340 -4.57 -30.82 -2.97
N LEU A 341 -5.21 -29.75 -2.48
CA LEU A 341 -5.93 -28.80 -3.35
C LEU A 341 -5.02 -28.16 -4.40
N LEU A 342 -3.80 -27.77 -4.02
CA LEU A 342 -2.81 -27.21 -4.94
C LEU A 342 -2.37 -28.21 -6.01
N THR A 343 -2.20 -29.48 -5.62
CA THR A 343 -1.83 -30.58 -6.52
C THR A 343 -2.95 -30.87 -7.53
N MET A 344 -4.20 -30.82 -7.07
CA MET A 344 -5.39 -31.01 -7.89
C MET A 344 -5.81 -29.74 -8.66
N GLN A 345 -5.07 -28.64 -8.52
CA GLN A 345 -5.34 -27.34 -9.15
C GLN A 345 -6.72 -26.75 -8.81
N GLU A 346 -7.21 -27.03 -7.59
CA GLU A 346 -8.47 -26.51 -7.09
C GLU A 346 -8.35 -25.03 -6.70
N LEU A 347 -9.28 -24.20 -7.18
CA LEU A 347 -9.28 -22.75 -6.91
C LEU A 347 -9.54 -22.39 -5.45
N LEU A 348 -9.99 -23.36 -4.63
CA LEU A 348 -10.12 -23.16 -3.18
C LEU A 348 -8.76 -22.98 -2.49
N ALA A 349 -7.67 -23.55 -3.03
CA ALA A 349 -6.34 -23.41 -2.43
C ALA A 349 -5.89 -21.94 -2.29
N PRO A 350 -5.85 -21.11 -3.35
CA PRO A 350 -5.46 -19.71 -3.22
C PRO A 350 -6.42 -18.90 -2.34
N VAL A 351 -7.70 -19.27 -2.25
CA VAL A 351 -8.66 -18.63 -1.32
C VAL A 351 -8.22 -18.86 0.13
N LEU A 352 -7.96 -20.11 0.51
CA LEU A 352 -7.52 -20.45 1.88
C LEU A 352 -6.16 -19.82 2.21
N ILE A 353 -5.23 -19.82 1.25
CA ILE A 353 -3.91 -19.22 1.43
C ILE A 353 -4.02 -17.70 1.59
N MET A 354 -4.86 -17.03 0.80
CA MET A 354 -5.05 -15.58 0.93
C MET A 354 -5.68 -15.19 2.27
N ILE A 355 -6.71 -15.92 2.71
CA ILE A 355 -7.34 -15.70 4.02
C ILE A 355 -6.29 -15.78 5.12
N HIS A 356 -5.44 -16.81 5.08
CA HIS A 356 -4.34 -16.96 6.03
C HIS A 356 -3.34 -15.81 5.94
N ASN A 357 -2.83 -15.52 4.74
CA ASN A 357 -1.78 -14.53 4.55
C ASN A 357 -2.20 -13.14 5.02
N ILE A 358 -3.40 -12.68 4.65
CA ILE A 358 -3.87 -11.36 5.09
C ILE A 358 -4.11 -11.35 6.60
N HIS A 359 -4.74 -12.38 7.16
CA HIS A 359 -4.99 -12.46 8.61
C HIS A 359 -3.67 -12.43 9.40
N HIS A 360 -2.70 -13.27 9.00
CA HIS A 360 -1.39 -13.37 9.64
C HIS A 360 -0.64 -12.04 9.55
N TYR A 361 -0.59 -11.44 8.36
CA TYR A 361 0.10 -10.17 8.13
C TYR A 361 -0.51 -9.03 8.96
N LEU A 362 -1.84 -8.85 8.95
CA LEU A 362 -2.50 -7.78 9.70
C LEU A 362 -2.35 -7.94 11.22
N ARG A 363 -2.50 -9.17 11.75
CA ARG A 363 -2.39 -9.42 13.19
C ARG A 363 -0.97 -9.16 13.68
N LYS A 364 0.03 -9.58 12.89
CA LYS A 364 1.45 -9.40 13.22
C LYS A 364 1.92 -7.97 12.97
N ALA A 365 1.33 -7.23 12.02
CA ALA A 365 1.72 -5.86 11.71
C ALA A 365 1.64 -4.89 12.90
N ARG A 366 0.73 -5.13 13.85
CA ARG A 366 0.65 -4.32 15.09
C ARG A 366 1.87 -4.47 15.98
N LEU A 367 2.49 -5.64 15.95
CA LEU A 367 3.69 -5.91 16.74
C LEU A 367 4.93 -5.27 16.11
N PHE A 368 4.89 -4.85 14.84
CA PHE A 368 6.04 -4.20 14.18
C PHE A 368 6.43 -2.89 14.84
N GLY A 369 5.49 -2.18 15.46
CA GLY A 369 5.78 -0.93 16.18
C GLY A 369 6.15 -1.12 17.65
N ALA A 370 5.99 -2.33 18.20
CA ALA A 370 6.30 -2.64 19.60
C ALA A 370 7.77 -3.08 19.81
N ILE A 371 8.57 -3.16 18.75
CA ILE A 371 9.93 -3.76 18.69
C ILE A 371 10.86 -2.88 17.86
#